data_AF-A0AAW6LFD2-F1
#
_entry.id   AF-A0AAW6LFD2-F1
#
_cell.length_a   1.000
_cell.length_b   1.000
_cell.length_c   1.000
_cell.angle_alpha   90.00
_cell.angle_beta   90.00
_cell.angle_gamma   90.00
#
_symmetry.space_group_name_H-M   'P 1'
#
loop_
_entity.id
_entity.type
_entity.pdbx_description
1 polymer ?
#
loop_
_entity_poly.entity_id
_entity_poly.type
_entity_poly.pdbx_seq_one_letter_code
_entity_poly.pdbx_strand_id
1 'polypeptide(L)'
;MKSASSRVRPALWTVAIALTATGLSGCIGAVDRMDFDNQMRERGGGMTSELVRGGFDSLAHRYGVDAISVTSIDISPIETLGVTVRDPGKPTQLDRFSFDGVILGEPSPVQVSVTDDLDARSFTLDQVPALTNLEKLVDDALENSGVDDGEVTGISVSRTEAIRASVMVESPRSRALVVFEPDGTPFLVHPL
;
A
#
# COMPACT_ATOMS: atom_id res chain seq x y z
N MET A 1 -30.80 30.53 -81.48
CA MET A 1 -30.63 29.41 -82.42
C MET A 1 -30.21 28.19 -81.60
N LYS A 2 -31.08 27.17 -81.42
CA LYS A 2 -31.02 25.83 -82.05
C LYS A 2 -29.61 25.18 -81.92
N SER A 3 -29.36 23.96 -81.46
CA SER A 3 -30.14 22.73 -81.22
C SER A 3 -29.17 21.72 -80.51
N ALA A 4 -29.49 21.14 -79.36
CA ALA A 4 -29.90 19.74 -79.11
C ALA A 4 -28.96 18.57 -79.56
N SER A 5 -28.57 17.72 -78.61
CA SER A 5 -28.57 16.23 -78.67
C SER A 5 -28.21 15.69 -77.27
N SER A 6 -29.17 15.23 -76.46
CA SER A 6 -29.80 13.89 -76.39
C SER A 6 -28.84 12.73 -76.03
N ARG A 7 -29.03 12.16 -74.83
CA ARG A 7 -28.98 10.71 -74.56
C ARG A 7 -29.62 10.37 -73.20
N VAL A 8 -30.91 10.04 -73.31
CA VAL A 8 -31.68 8.94 -72.70
C VAL A 8 -31.06 8.22 -71.46
N ARG A 9 -31.84 8.20 -70.37
CA ARG A 9 -31.72 7.35 -69.16
C ARG A 9 -32.34 5.96 -69.43
N PRO A 10 -31.91 4.90 -68.73
CA PRO A 10 -32.73 4.39 -67.61
C PRO A 10 -31.84 3.93 -66.42
N ALA A 11 -32.13 4.27 -65.16
CA ALA A 11 -33.17 3.77 -64.27
C ALA A 11 -32.94 2.33 -63.74
N LEU A 12 -32.55 2.29 -62.45
CA LEU A 12 -32.83 1.28 -61.41
C LEU A 12 -32.05 -0.06 -61.47
N TRP A 13 -31.32 -0.39 -60.39
CA TRP A 13 -31.73 -1.36 -59.36
C TRP A 13 -30.61 -1.49 -58.29
N THR A 14 -30.95 -1.07 -57.06
CA THR A 14 -30.66 -1.66 -55.73
C THR A 14 -29.41 -2.53 -55.53
N VAL A 15 -28.50 -2.13 -54.60
CA VAL A 15 -28.23 -2.83 -53.32
C VAL A 15 -27.64 -1.80 -52.34
N ALA A 16 -28.38 -1.55 -51.26
CA ALA A 16 -27.86 -0.86 -50.08
C ALA A 16 -27.02 -1.86 -49.27
N ILE A 17 -25.73 -1.59 -49.09
CA ILE A 17 -24.95 -2.18 -48.00
C ILE A 17 -24.68 -1.05 -47.02
N ALA A 18 -25.52 -1.00 -45.99
CA ALA A 18 -25.24 -0.24 -44.78
C ALA A 18 -24.03 -0.91 -44.11
N LEU A 19 -22.85 -0.32 -44.27
CA LEU A 19 -21.70 -0.63 -43.41
C LEU A 19 -21.99 -0.02 -42.04
N THR A 20 -22.69 -0.78 -41.21
CA THR A 20 -22.71 -0.59 -39.77
C THR A 20 -21.28 -0.87 -39.28
N ALA A 21 -20.46 0.16 -39.20
CA ALA A 21 -19.24 0.14 -38.42
C ALA A 21 -19.66 -0.07 -36.96
N THR A 22 -19.53 -1.31 -36.53
CA THR A 22 -19.78 -1.79 -35.19
C THR A 22 -18.94 -0.98 -34.20
N GLY A 23 -19.62 -0.42 -33.21
CA GLY A 23 -19.00 0.37 -32.16
C GLY A 23 -17.94 -0.45 -31.44
N LEU A 24 -16.71 0.07 -31.45
CA LEU A 24 -15.74 -0.22 -30.41
C LEU A 24 -16.18 0.56 -29.16
N SER A 25 -17.26 0.11 -28.51
CA SER A 25 -17.45 0.34 -27.09
C SER A 25 -16.45 -0.55 -26.35
N GLY A 26 -15.17 -0.19 -26.44
CA GLY A 26 -14.16 -0.76 -25.56
C GLY A 26 -14.58 -0.43 -24.13
N CYS A 27 -14.81 -1.46 -23.33
CA CYS A 27 -15.04 -1.31 -21.91
C CYS A 27 -13.83 -0.57 -21.32
N ILE A 28 -14.00 0.72 -21.01
CA ILE A 28 -13.11 1.43 -20.09
C ILE A 28 -13.30 0.72 -18.74
N GLY A 29 -12.32 -0.06 -18.28
CA GLY A 29 -12.32 -0.54 -16.89
C GLY A 29 -12.05 -2.02 -16.63
N ALA A 30 -11.39 -2.76 -17.52
CA ALA A 30 -10.78 -4.03 -17.14
C ALA A 30 -9.26 -3.90 -17.21
N VAL A 31 -8.65 -3.31 -16.18
CA VAL A 31 -7.21 -3.50 -15.95
C VAL A 31 -7.06 -4.94 -15.50
N ASP A 32 -6.17 -5.70 -16.15
CA ASP A 32 -5.85 -7.05 -15.67
C ASP A 32 -5.31 -6.95 -14.24
N ARG A 33 -5.73 -7.85 -13.36
CA ARG A 33 -5.33 -7.79 -11.95
C ARG A 33 -3.81 -7.91 -11.79
N MET A 34 -3.16 -8.70 -12.63
CA MET A 34 -1.70 -8.82 -12.61
C MET A 34 -1.04 -7.53 -13.09
N ASP A 35 -1.59 -6.85 -14.10
CA ASP A 35 -1.07 -5.57 -14.58
C ASP A 35 -1.26 -4.45 -13.54
N PHE A 36 -2.38 -4.45 -12.82
CA PHE A 36 -2.62 -3.53 -11.71
C PHE A 36 -1.65 -3.80 -10.55
N ASP A 37 -1.50 -5.06 -10.15
CA ASP A 37 -0.58 -5.45 -9.08
C ASP A 37 0.87 -5.11 -9.46
N ASN A 38 1.25 -5.30 -10.73
CA ASN A 38 2.57 -4.89 -11.25
C ASN A 38 2.74 -3.37 -11.24
N GLN A 39 1.74 -2.60 -11.66
CA GLN A 39 1.81 -1.14 -11.64
C GLN A 39 1.86 -0.58 -10.20
N MET A 40 1.15 -1.20 -9.27
CA MET A 40 1.22 -0.84 -7.85
C MET A 40 2.59 -1.17 -7.27
N ARG A 41 3.14 -2.32 -7.63
CA ARG A 41 4.49 -2.76 -7.24
C ARG A 41 5.59 -1.84 -7.78
N GLU A 42 5.51 -1.41 -9.04
CA GLU A 42 6.43 -0.39 -9.62
C GLU A 42 6.41 0.94 -8.84
N ARG A 43 5.37 1.19 -8.05
CA ARG A 43 5.21 2.40 -7.21
C ARG A 43 5.46 2.13 -5.73
N GLY A 44 6.20 1.07 -5.39
CA GLY A 44 6.49 0.71 -3.99
C GLY A 44 5.35 -0.05 -3.29
N GLY A 45 4.45 -0.67 -4.04
CA GLY A 45 3.38 -1.52 -3.51
C GLY A 45 2.32 -0.78 -2.68
N GLY A 46 2.25 0.55 -2.73
CA GLY A 46 1.36 1.35 -1.88
C GLY A 46 1.88 1.55 -0.45
N MET A 47 3.15 1.22 -0.18
CA MET A 47 3.81 1.51 1.10
C MET A 47 4.30 2.96 1.12
N THR A 48 3.39 3.89 1.39
CA THR A 48 3.69 5.32 1.35
C THR A 48 3.74 5.95 2.74
N SER A 49 4.50 7.03 2.87
CA SER A 49 4.49 7.86 4.09
C SER A 49 3.10 8.46 4.33
N GLU A 50 2.32 8.68 3.27
CA GLU A 50 0.94 9.15 3.36
C GLU A 50 0.00 8.13 4.01
N LEU A 51 0.16 6.82 3.72
CA LEU A 51 -0.60 5.76 4.37
C LEU A 51 -0.38 5.77 5.89
N VAL A 52 0.89 5.88 6.32
CA VAL A 52 1.24 5.94 7.74
C VAL A 52 0.64 7.18 8.38
N ARG A 53 0.85 8.36 7.78
CA ARG A 53 0.33 9.63 8.30
C ARG A 53 -1.20 9.60 8.42
N GLY A 54 -1.91 9.19 7.36
CA GLY A 54 -3.37 9.13 7.35
C GLY A 54 -3.94 8.16 8.39
N GLY A 55 -3.28 7.02 8.60
CA GLY A 55 -3.68 6.06 9.62
C GLY A 55 -3.49 6.59 11.05
N PHE A 56 -2.35 7.20 11.34
CA PHE A 56 -2.10 7.81 12.65
C PHE A 56 -2.98 9.04 12.91
N ASP A 57 -3.24 9.88 11.90
CA ASP A 57 -4.20 10.99 11.98
C ASP A 57 -5.61 10.48 12.31
N SER A 58 -6.04 9.38 11.68
CA SER A 58 -7.35 8.76 11.94
C SER A 58 -7.45 8.17 13.35
N LEU A 59 -6.38 7.54 13.84
CA LEU A 59 -6.29 7.02 15.20
C LEU A 59 -6.32 8.15 16.25
N ALA A 60 -5.51 9.20 16.04
CA ALA A 60 -5.49 10.41 16.86
C ALA A 60 -6.89 11.03 16.96
N HIS A 61 -7.57 11.18 15.82
CA HIS A 61 -8.95 11.67 15.77
C HIS A 61 -9.94 10.78 16.53
N ARG A 62 -9.85 9.46 16.36
CA ARG A 62 -10.72 8.49 17.05
C ARG A 62 -10.63 8.59 18.56
N TYR A 63 -9.40 8.69 19.09
CA TYR A 63 -9.16 8.72 20.53
C TYR A 63 -9.21 10.14 21.11
N GLY A 64 -9.20 11.19 20.28
CA GLY A 64 -9.20 12.58 20.72
C GLY A 64 -7.88 12.98 21.41
N VAL A 65 -6.75 12.48 20.92
CA VAL A 65 -5.41 12.73 21.47
C VAL A 65 -4.45 13.17 20.38
N ASP A 66 -3.39 13.89 20.75
CA ASP A 66 -2.39 14.39 19.79
C ASP A 66 -1.37 13.32 19.37
N ALA A 67 -1.16 12.31 20.22
CA ALA A 67 -0.20 11.24 19.98
C ALA A 67 -0.75 9.89 20.43
N ILE A 68 -0.50 8.87 19.62
CA ILE A 68 -0.96 7.50 19.85
C ILE A 68 0.22 6.65 20.30
N SER A 69 0.05 5.98 21.45
CA SER A 69 0.96 4.96 21.96
C SER A 69 0.65 3.63 21.29
N VAL A 70 1.65 3.01 20.66
CA VAL A 70 1.52 1.75 19.92
C VAL A 70 2.56 0.74 20.39
N THR A 71 2.29 -0.55 20.18
CA THR A 71 3.27 -1.63 20.42
C THR A 71 3.74 -2.30 19.14
N SER A 72 2.96 -2.19 18.05
CA SER A 72 3.39 -2.62 16.72
C SER A 72 2.78 -1.73 15.63
N ILE A 73 3.54 -1.58 14.55
CA ILE A 73 3.11 -1.01 13.29
C ILE A 73 3.49 -2.02 12.21
N ASP A 74 2.54 -2.44 11.39
CA ASP A 74 2.73 -3.42 10.34
C ASP A 74 2.21 -2.83 9.03
N ILE A 75 3.03 -2.80 7.99
CA ILE A 75 2.71 -2.18 6.69
C ILE A 75 2.91 -3.26 5.63
N SER A 76 1.86 -3.48 4.84
CA SER A 76 1.84 -4.48 3.79
C SER A 76 1.60 -3.82 2.44
N PRO A 77 2.00 -4.48 1.32
CA PRO A 77 1.62 -4.02 0.00
C PRO A 77 0.09 -3.94 -0.12
N ILE A 78 -0.40 -3.14 -1.07
CA ILE A 78 -1.83 -2.85 -1.29
C ILE A 78 -2.38 -2.04 -0.11
N GLU A 79 -1.66 -0.97 0.24
CA GLU A 79 -2.09 0.14 1.11
C GLU A 79 -2.71 -0.26 2.46
N THR A 80 -2.18 -1.30 3.12
CA THR A 80 -2.71 -1.74 4.41
C THR A 80 -1.73 -1.42 5.54
N LEU A 81 -2.17 -0.58 6.48
CA LEU A 81 -1.50 -0.28 7.73
C LEU A 81 -2.23 -0.99 8.89
N GLY A 82 -1.57 -1.95 9.51
CA GLY A 82 -1.94 -2.53 10.80
C GLY A 82 -1.27 -1.78 11.95
N VAL A 83 -2.02 -1.42 12.99
CA VAL A 83 -1.46 -0.80 14.19
C VAL A 83 -2.03 -1.47 15.43
N THR A 84 -1.17 -1.88 16.35
CA THR A 84 -1.60 -2.31 17.69
C THR A 84 -1.45 -1.14 18.65
N VAL A 85 -2.57 -0.55 19.03
CA VAL A 85 -2.68 0.67 19.83
C VAL A 85 -2.93 0.30 21.28
N ARG A 86 -2.26 1.02 22.18
CA ARG A 86 -2.56 1.01 23.61
C ARG A 86 -3.67 2.01 23.90
N ASP A 87 -4.81 1.52 24.38
CA ASP A 87 -5.99 2.35 24.63
C ASP A 87 -5.63 3.49 25.63
N PRO A 88 -5.69 4.77 25.22
CA PRO A 88 -5.36 5.90 26.11
C PRO A 88 -6.26 5.99 27.34
N GLY A 89 -7.52 5.54 27.24
CA GLY A 89 -8.47 5.49 28.35
C GLY A 89 -8.33 4.24 29.23
N LYS A 90 -7.69 3.18 28.71
CA LYS A 90 -7.43 1.92 29.42
C LYS A 90 -6.03 1.40 29.12
N PRO A 91 -4.98 1.99 29.72
CA PRO A 91 -3.58 1.70 29.36
C PRO A 91 -3.11 0.25 29.58
N THR A 92 -3.92 -0.62 30.19
CA THR A 92 -3.62 -2.05 30.30
C THR A 92 -4.22 -2.87 29.14
N GLN A 93 -4.81 -2.23 28.14
CA GLN A 93 -5.51 -2.86 27.02
C GLN A 93 -4.87 -2.46 25.69
N LEU A 94 -4.91 -3.40 24.75
CA LEU A 94 -4.44 -3.22 23.39
C LEU A 94 -5.60 -3.51 22.43
N ASP A 95 -5.74 -2.66 21.41
CA ASP A 95 -6.63 -2.87 20.27
C ASP A 95 -5.80 -2.87 18.98
N ARG A 96 -6.09 -3.80 18.08
CA ARG A 96 -5.53 -3.80 16.73
C ARG A 96 -6.49 -3.10 15.78
N PHE A 97 -5.93 -2.24 14.94
CA PHE A 97 -6.62 -1.54 13.86
C PHE A 97 -5.99 -1.88 12.52
N SER A 98 -6.79 -1.71 11.46
CA SER A 98 -6.35 -1.74 10.06
C SER A 98 -6.81 -0.46 9.39
N PHE A 99 -5.96 0.16 8.58
CA PHE A 99 -6.26 1.32 7.77
C PHE A 99 -5.88 1.02 6.32
N ASP A 100 -6.80 1.26 5.39
CA ASP A 100 -6.66 0.92 3.96
C ASP A 100 -6.29 2.12 3.07
N GLY A 101 -5.79 3.20 3.68
CA GLY A 101 -5.54 4.47 3.00
C GLY A 101 -6.73 5.44 3.06
N VAL A 102 -7.93 4.97 3.37
CA VAL A 102 -9.15 5.80 3.39
C VAL A 102 -9.93 5.65 4.68
N ILE A 103 -10.15 4.42 5.12
CA ILE A 103 -11.03 4.07 6.24
C ILE A 103 -10.22 3.37 7.32
N LEU A 104 -10.36 3.86 8.55
CA LEU A 104 -9.90 3.15 9.74
C LEU A 104 -10.96 2.10 10.11
N GLY A 105 -10.57 0.83 10.15
CA GLY A 105 -11.42 -0.27 10.56
C GLY A 105 -11.80 -0.21 12.05
N GLU A 106 -12.73 -1.07 12.44
CA GLU A 106 -13.12 -1.22 13.84
C GLU A 106 -12.00 -1.88 14.68
N PRO A 107 -11.90 -1.56 15.98
CA PRO A 107 -10.91 -2.16 16.86
C PRO A 107 -11.14 -3.66 17.01
N SER A 108 -10.04 -4.41 16.98
CA SER A 108 -10.00 -5.83 17.36
C SER A 108 -9.21 -6.00 18.66
N PRO A 109 -9.85 -6.42 19.76
CA PRO A 109 -9.16 -6.57 21.04
C PRO A 109 -8.00 -7.56 20.97
N VAL A 110 -6.86 -7.17 21.53
CA VAL A 110 -5.67 -8.03 21.63
C VAL A 110 -5.56 -8.61 23.03
N GLN A 111 -5.43 -9.93 23.13
CA GLN A 111 -5.15 -10.58 24.41
C GLN A 111 -3.73 -10.23 24.85
N VAL A 112 -3.60 -9.72 26.07
CA VAL A 112 -2.33 -9.38 26.71
C VAL A 112 -2.12 -10.27 27.93
N SER A 113 -0.86 -10.62 28.21
CA SER A 113 -0.55 -11.28 29.47
C SER A 113 -0.66 -10.29 30.63
N VAL A 114 -1.08 -10.76 31.80
CA VAL A 114 -1.06 -9.95 33.04
C VAL A 114 0.36 -9.57 33.48
N THR A 115 1.37 -10.27 32.97
CA THR A 115 2.79 -10.01 33.25
C THR A 115 3.44 -9.11 32.21
N ASP A 116 2.71 -8.70 31.18
CA ASP A 116 3.26 -7.86 30.12
C ASP A 116 3.53 -6.45 30.63
N ASP A 117 4.75 -5.97 30.42
CA ASP A 117 5.08 -4.56 30.57
C ASP A 117 4.73 -3.81 29.27
N LEU A 118 3.52 -3.24 29.22
CA LEU A 118 3.06 -2.46 28.07
C LEU A 118 3.79 -1.12 27.95
N ASP A 119 4.23 -0.52 29.06
CA ASP A 119 5.00 0.72 29.05
C ASP A 119 6.36 0.51 28.38
N ALA A 120 7.06 -0.57 28.76
CA ALA A 120 8.34 -0.92 28.17
C ALA A 120 8.25 -1.20 26.67
N ARG A 121 7.13 -1.77 26.18
CA ARG A 121 6.92 -2.09 24.76
C ARG A 121 6.36 -0.95 23.93
N SER A 122 5.76 0.05 24.57
CA SER A 122 5.05 1.12 23.87
C SER A 122 5.98 2.18 23.32
N PHE A 123 5.66 2.68 22.13
CA PHE A 123 6.32 3.80 21.49
C PHE A 123 5.32 4.66 20.71
N THR A 124 5.76 5.82 20.26
CA THR A 124 4.99 6.76 19.45
C THR A 124 5.65 6.92 18.07
N LEU A 125 4.90 7.39 17.07
CA LEU A 125 5.38 7.49 15.68
C LEU A 125 6.61 8.41 15.53
N ASP A 126 6.69 9.48 16.32
CA ASP A 126 7.84 10.41 16.37
C ASP A 126 9.13 9.73 16.82
N GLN A 127 9.05 8.60 17.53
CA GLN A 127 10.22 7.79 17.87
C GLN A 127 10.72 6.94 16.71
N VAL A 128 10.03 6.92 15.55
CA VAL A 128 10.40 6.18 14.34
C VAL A 128 10.40 7.09 13.11
N PRO A 129 11.33 8.06 13.02
CA PRO A 129 11.40 8.99 11.89
C PRO A 129 11.46 8.34 10.52
N ALA A 130 12.00 7.12 10.41
CA ALA A 130 12.05 6.37 9.15
C ALA A 130 10.68 6.22 8.49
N LEU A 131 9.59 6.10 9.27
CA LEU A 131 8.24 5.95 8.72
C LEU A 131 7.66 7.25 8.13
N THR A 132 8.29 8.40 8.38
CA THR A 132 7.94 9.67 7.71
C THR A 132 8.55 9.79 6.32
N ASN A 133 9.46 8.87 5.96
CA ASN A 133 10.08 8.75 4.67
C ASN A 133 10.14 7.26 4.26
N LEU A 134 8.97 6.61 4.34
CA LEU A 134 8.79 5.18 4.16
C LEU A 134 9.27 4.69 2.79
N GLU A 135 9.06 5.49 1.75
CA GLU A 135 9.49 5.20 0.39
C GLU A 135 11.02 5.06 0.33
N LYS A 136 11.75 5.94 1.00
CA LYS A 136 13.21 5.82 1.11
C LYS A 136 13.61 4.57 1.90
N LEU A 137 12.88 4.23 2.98
CA LEU A 137 13.14 3.01 3.75
C LEU A 137 12.97 1.75 2.88
N VAL A 138 11.97 1.74 2.00
CA VAL A 138 11.74 0.68 1.00
C VAL A 138 12.92 0.60 0.02
N ASP A 139 13.33 1.73 -0.57
CA ASP A 139 14.46 1.79 -1.49
C ASP A 139 15.77 1.30 -0.83
N ASP A 140 16.05 1.78 0.38
CA ASP A 140 17.22 1.38 1.16
C ASP A 140 17.18 -0.12 1.48
N ALA A 141 16.00 -0.69 1.77
CA ALA A 141 15.86 -2.12 2.05
C ALA A 141 16.17 -2.97 0.83
N LEU A 142 15.66 -2.56 -0.35
CA LEU A 142 15.96 -3.23 -1.61
C LEU A 142 17.47 -3.19 -1.90
N GLU A 143 18.10 -2.02 -1.77
CA GLU A 143 19.55 -1.83 -1.98
C GLU A 143 20.39 -2.70 -1.04
N ASN A 144 20.03 -2.77 0.24
CA ASN A 144 20.82 -3.48 1.26
C ASN A 144 20.54 -4.98 1.32
N SER A 145 19.41 -5.46 0.77
CA SER A 145 19.00 -6.86 0.87
C SER A 145 19.93 -7.84 0.16
N GLY A 146 20.59 -7.42 -0.92
CA GLY A 146 21.31 -8.30 -1.83
C GLY A 146 20.43 -9.33 -2.56
N VAL A 147 19.11 -9.12 -2.56
CA VAL A 147 18.14 -9.97 -3.26
C VAL A 147 17.93 -9.41 -4.68
N ASP A 148 18.43 -10.13 -5.68
CA ASP A 148 18.18 -9.81 -7.09
C ASP A 148 16.68 -9.91 -7.40
N ASP A 149 16.15 -8.94 -8.14
CA ASP A 149 14.72 -8.82 -8.48
C ASP A 149 13.81 -8.92 -7.22
N GLY A 150 14.29 -8.39 -6.10
CA GLY A 150 13.57 -8.39 -4.82
C GLY A 150 12.46 -7.35 -4.76
N GLU A 151 11.46 -7.64 -3.94
CA GLU A 151 10.32 -6.77 -3.65
C GLU A 151 10.11 -6.70 -2.13
N VAL A 152 9.71 -5.54 -1.62
CA VAL A 152 9.31 -5.43 -0.22
C VAL A 152 7.91 -6.03 -0.03
N THR A 153 7.81 -7.07 0.79
CA THR A 153 6.54 -7.77 1.07
C THR A 153 5.93 -7.41 2.42
N GLY A 154 6.67 -6.71 3.27
CA GLY A 154 6.15 -6.20 4.52
C GLY A 154 7.18 -5.41 5.32
N ILE A 155 6.69 -4.48 6.13
CA ILE A 155 7.46 -3.70 7.08
C ILE A 155 6.81 -3.88 8.45
N SER A 156 7.58 -4.26 9.47
CA SER A 156 7.09 -4.35 10.84
C SER A 156 7.99 -3.53 11.76
N VAL A 157 7.36 -2.70 12.58
CA VAL A 157 8.03 -1.92 13.63
C VAL A 157 7.51 -2.36 14.97
N SER A 158 8.43 -2.77 15.84
CA SER A 158 8.10 -3.13 17.22
C SER A 158 9.28 -2.83 18.13
N ARG A 159 9.02 -2.85 19.44
CA ARG A 159 10.07 -2.78 20.46
C ARG A 159 10.12 -4.10 21.21
N THR A 160 11.21 -4.83 21.01
CA THR A 160 11.56 -5.99 21.85
C THR A 160 12.59 -5.56 22.90
N GLU A 161 13.81 -5.21 22.46
CA GLU A 161 14.84 -4.60 23.30
C GLU A 161 15.05 -3.11 22.95
N ALA A 162 15.00 -2.80 21.65
CA ALA A 162 15.00 -1.46 21.08
C ALA A 162 13.90 -1.37 20.01
N ILE A 163 13.50 -0.15 19.66
CA ILE A 163 12.58 0.04 18.53
C ILE A 163 13.36 -0.27 17.25
N ARG A 164 12.81 -1.14 16.40
CA ARG A 164 13.42 -1.54 15.13
C ARG A 164 12.37 -1.62 14.05
N ALA A 165 12.72 -1.15 12.86
CA ALA A 165 11.94 -1.42 11.65
C ALA A 165 12.57 -2.62 10.94
N SER A 166 11.78 -3.65 10.68
CA SER A 166 12.20 -4.85 9.96
C SER A 166 11.45 -4.90 8.64
N VAL A 167 12.19 -4.96 7.54
CA VAL A 167 11.67 -4.95 6.17
C VAL A 167 11.94 -6.30 5.54
N MET A 168 10.90 -7.00 5.12
CA MET A 168 11.01 -8.26 4.40
C MET A 168 11.16 -7.98 2.91
N VAL A 169 12.23 -8.48 2.31
CA VAL A 169 12.49 -8.42 0.87
C VAL A 169 12.46 -9.84 0.31
N GLU A 170 11.63 -10.10 -0.68
CA GLU A 170 11.47 -11.41 -1.30
C GLU A 170 11.55 -11.36 -2.82
N SER A 171 12.07 -12.43 -3.41
CA SER A 171 12.02 -12.75 -4.84
C SER A 171 11.57 -14.22 -4.96
N PRO A 172 11.30 -14.73 -6.18
CA PRO A 172 10.92 -16.13 -6.36
C PRO A 172 11.93 -17.16 -5.86
N ARG A 173 13.20 -16.79 -5.60
CA ARG A 173 14.28 -17.71 -5.23
C ARG A 173 15.05 -17.35 -3.97
N SER A 174 14.85 -16.15 -3.44
CA SER A 174 15.64 -15.61 -2.34
C SER A 174 14.80 -14.67 -1.50
N ARG A 175 15.09 -14.59 -0.21
CA ARG A 175 14.48 -13.62 0.70
C ARG A 175 15.46 -13.19 1.78
N ALA A 176 15.28 -11.97 2.27
CA ALA A 176 16.09 -11.39 3.32
C ALA A 176 15.24 -10.49 4.23
N LEU A 177 15.60 -10.45 5.50
CA LEU A 177 15.09 -9.46 6.45
C LEU A 177 16.15 -8.37 6.63
N VAL A 178 15.81 -7.13 6.27
CA VAL A 178 16.65 -5.96 6.51
C VAL A 178 16.11 -5.22 7.73
N VAL A 179 16.93 -5.05 8.76
CA VAL A 179 16.58 -4.40 10.02
C VAL A 179 17.25 -3.05 10.08
N PHE A 180 16.48 -2.03 10.46
CA PHE A 180 16.89 -0.65 10.56
C PHE A 180 16.77 -0.13 12.00
N GLU A 181 17.63 0.82 12.35
CA GLU A 181 17.40 1.75 13.45
C GLU A 181 16.14 2.60 13.21
N PRO A 182 15.55 3.23 14.25
CA PRO A 182 14.34 4.02 14.09
C PRO A 182 14.46 5.22 13.12
N ASP A 183 15.67 5.71 12.87
CA ASP A 183 15.97 6.79 11.94
C ASP A 183 16.13 6.32 10.48
N GLY A 184 16.08 5.02 10.22
CA GLY A 184 16.24 4.43 8.89
C GLY A 184 17.67 4.04 8.55
N THR A 185 18.60 4.08 9.51
CA THR A 185 19.96 3.56 9.32
C THR A 185 19.94 2.02 9.28
N PRO A 186 20.51 1.36 8.25
CA PRO A 186 20.64 -0.10 8.24
C PRO A 186 21.43 -0.61 9.45
N PHE A 187 20.89 -1.60 10.14
CA PHE A 187 21.50 -2.20 11.33
C PHE A 187 21.97 -3.63 11.08
N LEU A 188 21.12 -4.45 10.46
CA LEU A 188 21.40 -5.87 10.23
C LEU A 188 20.68 -6.34 8.97
N VAL A 189 21.33 -7.21 8.20
CA VAL A 189 20.69 -7.95 7.10
C VAL A 189 20.77 -9.44 7.43
N HIS A 190 19.63 -10.13 7.39
CA HIS A 190 19.53 -11.56 7.67
C HIS A 190 18.92 -12.31 6.47
N PRO A 191 19.71 -13.10 5.72
CA PRO A 191 19.17 -13.96 4.66
C PRO A 191 18.34 -15.11 5.26
N LEU A 192 17.24 -15.49 4.59
CA LEU A 192 16.22 -16.44 5.08
C LEU A 192 15.92 -17.61 4.14
#